data_AF-A0A0W8CTZ8-F1
#
_entry.id   AF-A0A0W8CTZ8-F1
#
_cell.length_a   1.000
_cell.length_b   1.000
_cell.length_c   1.000
_cell.angle_alpha   90.00
_cell.angle_beta   90.00
_cell.angle_gamma   90.00
#
_symmetry.space_group_name_H-M   'P 1'
#
loop_
_entity.id
_entity.type
_entity.pdbx_description
1 polymer ?
#
loop_
_entity_poly.entity_id
_entity_poly.type
_entity_poly.pdbx_seq_one_letter_code
_entity_poly.pdbx_strand_id
1 'polypeptide(L)'
;MGAVRGIEPRRLALRYEPPGIIVEYIYHSTAAKQLYHHEIDLKTELASVGASRFSEYRIDEVVNNIIRQHGDVVGDSKVPSAQADYNRVSEMQLKQVKQKMDLVFEQNIIRPDQEGFQYDKQVAFQPATEASDWDD
;
A
#
# COMPACT_ATOMS: atom_id res chain seq x y z
N MET A 1 -14.50 -13.15 16.64
CA MET A 1 -13.77 -11.99 16.06
C MET A 1 -12.30 -12.36 16.02
N GLY A 2 -11.78 -12.69 14.84
CA GLY A 2 -10.42 -13.23 14.69
C GLY A 2 -9.36 -12.14 14.85
N ALA A 3 -8.33 -12.41 15.65
CA ALA A 3 -7.18 -11.52 15.81
C ALA A 3 -6.55 -11.23 14.44
N VAL A 4 -6.42 -9.95 14.10
CA VAL A 4 -5.72 -9.52 12.87
C VAL A 4 -4.25 -9.90 13.07
N ARG A 5 -3.82 -10.98 12.41
CA ARG A 5 -2.41 -11.36 12.31
C ARG A 5 -1.68 -10.27 11.54
N GLY A 6 -0.91 -9.43 12.23
CA GLY A 6 -0.29 -8.24 11.64
C GLY A 6 1.10 -8.53 11.11
N ILE A 7 1.26 -8.58 9.79
CA ILE A 7 2.56 -8.53 9.11
C ILE A 7 2.95 -7.07 8.92
N GLU A 8 4.14 -6.68 9.39
CA GLU A 8 4.73 -5.35 9.22
C GLU A 8 6.01 -5.45 8.36
N PRO A 9 5.94 -5.14 7.06
CA PRO A 9 7.12 -5.10 6.19
C PRO A 9 8.14 -4.06 6.66
N ARG A 10 9.44 -4.38 6.55
CA ARG A 10 10.55 -3.53 7.00
C ARG A 10 11.58 -3.22 5.92
N ARG A 11 12.04 -4.24 5.20
CA ARG A 11 13.10 -4.08 4.19
C ARG A 11 12.75 -4.85 2.94
N LEU A 12 13.18 -4.31 1.81
CA LEU A 12 13.11 -4.95 0.50
C LEU A 12 14.53 -5.05 -0.04
N ALA A 13 14.91 -6.24 -0.50
CA ALA A 13 16.17 -6.49 -1.18
C ALA A 13 15.92 -7.16 -2.54
N LEU A 14 16.84 -6.90 -3.46
CA LEU A 14 16.88 -7.54 -4.77
C LEU A 14 18.09 -8.47 -4.81
N ARG A 15 17.86 -9.73 -5.18
CA ARG A 15 18.91 -10.70 -5.48
C ARG A 15 19.05 -10.78 -6.99
N TYR A 16 20.28 -10.60 -7.50
CA TYR A 16 20.54 -10.63 -8.94
C TYR A 16 20.59 -12.07 -9.48
N GLU A 17 21.19 -13.00 -8.73
CA GLU A 17 21.37 -14.40 -9.14
C GLU A 17 21.07 -15.36 -7.96
N PRO A 18 20.11 -16.30 -8.09
CA PRO A 18 19.03 -16.25 -9.07
C PRO A 18 18.14 -15.02 -8.82
N PRO A 19 17.51 -14.45 -9.87
CA PRO A 19 16.77 -13.21 -9.75
C PRO A 19 15.60 -13.35 -8.77
N GLY A 20 15.52 -12.46 -7.78
CA GLY A 20 14.50 -12.55 -6.73
C GLY A 20 14.31 -11.27 -5.93
N ILE A 21 13.14 -11.15 -5.29
CA ILE A 21 12.83 -10.11 -4.31
C ILE A 21 12.79 -10.77 -2.94
N ILE A 22 13.40 -10.13 -1.94
CA ILE A 22 13.36 -10.57 -0.55
C ILE A 22 12.64 -9.49 0.26
N VAL A 23 11.56 -9.87 0.93
CA VAL A 23 10.81 -9.01 1.83
C VAL A 23 11.09 -9.42 3.27
N GLU A 24 11.70 -8.52 4.03
CA GLU A 24 11.85 -8.67 5.48
C GLU A 24 10.65 -8.06 6.18
N TYR A 25 10.03 -8.82 7.09
CA TYR A 25 8.85 -8.37 7.83
C TYR A 25 8.86 -8.85 9.28
N ILE A 26 8.15 -8.13 10.15
CA ILE A 26 7.85 -8.57 11.50
C ILE A 26 6.45 -9.20 11.51
N TYR A 27 6.35 -10.38 12.09
CA TYR A 27 5.07 -10.99 12.38
C TYR A 27 4.66 -10.69 13.81
N HIS A 28 3.52 -10.02 14.00
CA HIS A 28 2.93 -9.77 15.30
C HIS A 28 2.11 -11.01 15.73
N SER A 29 2.76 -11.87 16.50
CA SER A 29 2.07 -12.91 17.26
C SER A 29 1.65 -12.38 18.63
N THR A 30 0.67 -13.01 19.26
CA THR A 30 0.19 -12.69 20.62
C THR A 30 1.27 -12.79 21.70
N ALA A 31 2.42 -13.39 21.42
CA ALA A 31 3.49 -13.65 22.39
C ALA A 31 4.85 -13.00 22.08
N ALA A 32 5.15 -12.62 20.83
CA ALA A 32 6.45 -12.06 20.46
C ALA A 32 6.44 -11.38 19.08
N LYS A 33 7.34 -10.39 18.90
CA LYS A 33 7.70 -9.82 17.59
C LYS A 33 8.91 -10.59 17.05
N GLN A 34 8.71 -11.36 15.99
CA GLN A 34 9.81 -12.10 15.33
C GLN A 34 9.99 -11.61 13.89
N LEU A 35 11.25 -11.51 13.47
CA LEU A 35 11.66 -11.11 12.13
C LEU A 35 11.62 -12.33 11.20
N TYR A 36 11.05 -12.16 10.02
CA TYR A 36 10.96 -13.17 8.97
C TYR A 36 11.43 -12.59 7.64
N HIS A 37 11.88 -13.49 6.76
CA HIS A 37 12.20 -13.20 5.38
C HIS A 37 11.29 -14.00 4.47
N HIS A 38 10.70 -13.34 3.48
CA HIS A 38 9.92 -13.96 2.42
C HIS A 38 10.64 -13.77 1.09
N GLU A 39 11.00 -14.86 0.43
CA GLU A 39 11.65 -14.84 -0.88
C GLU A 39 10.63 -15.03 -2.00
N ILE A 40 10.73 -14.18 -3.03
CA ILE A 40 9.95 -14.24 -4.26
C ILE A 40 10.93 -14.52 -5.39
N ASP A 41 10.84 -15.71 -5.99
CA ASP A 41 11.65 -16.09 -7.14
C ASP A 41 11.10 -15.44 -8.41
N LEU A 42 11.93 -14.64 -9.08
CA LEU A 42 11.57 -13.95 -10.31
C LEU A 42 11.98 -14.73 -11.56
N LYS A 43 12.65 -15.88 -11.44
CA LYS A 43 13.18 -16.63 -12.58
C LYS A 43 12.09 -17.01 -13.58
N THR A 44 10.94 -17.49 -13.11
CA THR A 44 9.82 -17.89 -13.97
C THR A 44 9.14 -16.67 -14.59
N GLU A 45 8.92 -15.62 -13.79
CA GLU A 45 8.32 -14.36 -14.25
C GLU A 45 9.19 -13.70 -15.32
N LEU A 46 10.50 -13.61 -15.11
CA LEU A 46 11.46 -13.05 -16.06
C LEU A 46 11.69 -13.94 -17.28
N ALA A 47 11.63 -15.26 -17.14
CA ALA A 47 11.70 -16.18 -18.28
C ALA A 47 10.51 -15.98 -19.24
N SER A 48 9.32 -15.66 -18.71
CA SER A 48 8.16 -15.32 -19.52
C SER A 48 8.34 -13.98 -20.28
N VAL A 49 9.07 -13.04 -19.69
CA VAL A 49 9.35 -11.71 -20.26
C VAL A 49 10.45 -11.76 -21.33
N GLY A 50 11.51 -12.56 -21.13
CA GLY A 50 12.67 -12.64 -22.03
C GLY A 50 12.38 -13.16 -23.45
N ALA A 51 11.21 -13.75 -23.69
CA ALA A 51 10.81 -14.29 -24.99
C ALA A 51 10.21 -13.24 -25.95
N SER A 52 9.87 -12.03 -25.47
CA SER A 52 9.19 -10.99 -26.26
C SER A 52 9.81 -9.60 -26.03
N ARG A 53 9.85 -8.76 -27.07
CA ARG A 53 10.32 -7.37 -26.95
C ARG A 53 9.56 -6.64 -25.83
N PHE A 54 10.30 -6.04 -24.90
CA PHE A 54 9.78 -5.28 -23.77
C PHE A 54 8.73 -4.26 -24.22
N SER A 55 7.47 -4.47 -23.84
CA SER A 55 6.45 -3.41 -23.83
C SER A 55 6.10 -3.11 -22.38
N GLU A 56 5.91 -1.82 -22.06
CA GLU A 56 5.58 -1.32 -20.72
C GLU A 56 4.36 -2.03 -20.12
N TYR A 57 3.39 -2.40 -20.95
CA TYR A 57 2.16 -3.14 -20.60
C TYR A 57 2.39 -4.55 -20.02
N ARG A 58 3.55 -5.19 -20.26
CA ARG A 58 3.86 -6.52 -19.69
C ARG A 58 4.36 -6.46 -18.25
N ILE A 59 4.93 -5.33 -17.83
CA ILE A 59 5.44 -5.17 -16.47
C ILE A 59 4.27 -5.15 -15.48
N ASP A 60 3.15 -4.51 -15.84
CA ASP A 60 1.94 -4.47 -15.03
C ASP A 60 1.38 -5.88 -14.75
N GLU A 61 1.40 -6.77 -15.74
CA GLU A 61 0.95 -8.16 -15.55
C GLU A 61 1.81 -8.92 -14.54
N VAL A 62 3.14 -8.80 -14.67
CA VAL A 62 4.10 -9.42 -13.74
C VAL A 62 3.91 -8.86 -12.33
N VAL A 63 3.79 -7.54 -12.18
CA VAL A 63 3.55 -6.87 -10.89
C VAL A 63 2.23 -7.35 -10.26
N ASN A 64 1.16 -7.40 -11.04
CA ASN A 64 -0.14 -7.87 -10.54
C ASN A 64 -0.11 -9.34 -10.11
N ASN A 65 0.63 -10.20 -10.83
CA ASN A 65 0.82 -11.59 -10.44
C ASN A 65 1.58 -11.72 -9.12
N ILE A 66 2.67 -10.96 -8.96
CA ILE A 66 3.46 -10.93 -7.72
C ILE A 66 2.60 -10.46 -6.54
N ILE A 67 1.83 -9.38 -6.71
CA ILE A 67 0.93 -8.85 -5.67
C ILE A 67 -0.12 -9.90 -5.28
N ARG A 68 -0.73 -10.59 -6.26
CA ARG A 68 -1.73 -11.64 -5.99
C ARG A 68 -1.13 -12.85 -5.28
N GLN A 69 0.04 -13.30 -5.69
CA GLN A 69 0.68 -14.50 -5.13
C GLN A 69 1.29 -14.26 -3.74
N HIS A 70 1.70 -13.02 -3.46
CA HIS A 70 2.41 -12.64 -2.23
C HIS A 70 1.69 -11.54 -1.45
N GLY A 71 0.37 -11.50 -1.54
CA GLY A 71 -0.48 -10.46 -0.92
C GLY A 71 -0.17 -10.27 0.57
N ASP A 72 -0.02 -11.33 1.33
CA ASP A 72 0.22 -11.26 2.78
C ASP A 72 1.45 -10.45 3.19
N VAL A 73 2.47 -10.38 2.33
CA VAL A 73 3.74 -9.67 2.60
C VAL A 73 3.93 -8.42 1.71
N VAL A 74 3.26 -8.35 0.55
CA VAL A 74 3.42 -7.26 -0.43
C VAL A 74 2.19 -6.35 -0.56
N GLY A 75 0.96 -6.82 -0.27
CA GLY A 75 -0.26 -6.18 -0.80
C GLY A 75 -1.51 -6.12 0.09
N ASP A 76 -1.71 -7.03 1.05
CA ASP A 76 -2.83 -7.01 2.00
C ASP A 76 -2.47 -6.30 3.30
N SER A 77 -1.28 -5.73 3.34
CA SER A 77 -0.96 -4.63 4.23
C SER A 77 -1.91 -3.47 3.90
N LYS A 78 -3.10 -3.49 4.52
CA LYS A 78 -3.80 -2.29 4.97
C LYS A 78 -2.89 -1.54 5.96
N VAL A 79 -1.63 -1.29 5.62
CA VAL A 79 -0.98 -0.11 6.13
C VAL A 79 -1.82 1.01 5.53
N PRO A 80 -2.53 1.81 6.34
CA PRO A 80 -3.06 3.04 5.82
C PRO A 80 -1.87 3.71 5.12
N SER A 81 -2.02 4.07 3.84
CA SER A 81 -1.04 4.85 3.10
C SER A 81 -0.91 6.27 3.68
N ALA A 82 -1.05 6.43 5.00
CA ALA A 82 -0.82 7.65 5.75
C ALA A 82 0.67 7.93 5.92
N GLN A 83 1.58 7.06 5.45
CA GLN A 83 3.02 7.16 5.68
C GLN A 83 3.88 6.92 4.43
N ALA A 84 3.31 6.93 3.22
CA ALA A 84 4.14 7.12 2.05
C ALA A 84 4.54 8.61 2.04
N ASP A 85 5.83 8.91 2.20
CA ASP A 85 6.34 10.26 1.98
C ASP A 85 6.07 10.61 0.51
N TYR A 86 5.00 11.36 0.28
CA TYR A 86 4.54 11.73 -1.07
C TYR A 86 5.57 12.58 -1.82
N ASN A 87 6.62 13.07 -1.14
CA ASN A 87 7.73 13.76 -1.77
C ASN A 87 8.79 12.81 -2.34
N ARG A 88 8.72 11.50 -2.05
CA ARG A 88 9.72 10.49 -2.44
C ARG A 88 9.18 9.39 -3.35
N VAL A 89 7.89 9.45 -3.74
CA VAL A 89 7.28 8.51 -4.69
C VAL A 89 7.57 8.92 -6.13
N SER A 90 7.58 7.95 -7.05
CA SER A 90 7.67 8.24 -8.49
C SER A 90 6.39 8.93 -9.00
N GLU A 91 6.48 9.66 -10.12
CA GLU A 91 5.32 10.32 -10.74
C GLU A 91 4.15 9.36 -11.03
N MET A 92 4.48 8.13 -11.45
CA MET A 92 3.50 7.07 -11.73
C MET A 92 2.74 6.64 -10.47
N GLN A 93 3.46 6.43 -9.36
CA GLN A 93 2.86 6.09 -8.07
C GLN A 93 2.05 7.26 -7.51
N LEU A 94 2.57 8.50 -7.63
CA LEU A 94 1.86 9.70 -7.20
C LEU A 94 0.53 9.84 -7.93
N LYS A 95 0.52 9.57 -9.24
CA LYS A 95 -0.68 9.59 -10.07
C LYS A 95 -1.70 8.54 -9.63
N GLN A 96 -1.26 7.32 -9.31
CA GLN A 96 -2.14 6.25 -8.80
C GLN A 96 -2.74 6.59 -7.44
N VAL A 97 -1.94 7.12 -6.51
CA VAL A 97 -2.43 7.58 -5.20
C VAL A 97 -3.47 8.67 -5.39
N LYS A 98 -3.20 9.67 -6.23
CA LYS A 98 -4.14 10.75 -6.51
C LYS A 98 -5.45 10.22 -7.08
N GLN A 99 -5.39 9.34 -8.07
CA GLN A 99 -6.58 8.69 -8.63
C GLN A 99 -7.38 7.93 -7.56
N LYS A 100 -6.70 7.25 -6.63
CA LYS A 100 -7.37 6.56 -5.53
C LYS A 100 -8.04 7.54 -4.58
N MET A 101 -7.40 8.66 -4.26
CA MET A 101 -8.01 9.73 -3.45
C MET A 101 -9.26 10.30 -4.13
N ASP A 102 -9.19 10.55 -5.44
CA ASP A 102 -10.33 11.03 -6.22
C ASP A 102 -11.49 10.01 -6.20
N LEU A 103 -11.21 8.72 -6.36
CA LEU A 103 -12.22 7.66 -6.27
C LEU A 103 -12.88 7.58 -4.89
N VAL A 104 -12.11 7.67 -3.81
CA VAL A 104 -12.63 7.65 -2.44
C VAL A 104 -13.47 8.90 -2.19
N PHE A 105 -13.03 10.06 -2.68
CA PHE A 105 -13.80 11.29 -2.60
C PHE A 105 -15.15 11.16 -3.32
N GLU A 106 -15.15 10.74 -4.59
CA GLU A 106 -16.38 10.57 -5.39
C GLU A 106 -17.33 9.51 -4.83
N GLN A 107 -16.80 8.48 -4.15
CA GLN A 107 -17.64 7.48 -3.47
C GLN A 107 -18.30 8.02 -2.20
N ASN A 108 -17.65 8.96 -1.51
CA ASN A 108 -18.12 9.50 -0.24
C ASN A 108 -18.77 10.88 -0.37
N ILE A 109 -18.76 11.48 -1.56
CA ILE A 109 -19.42 12.76 -1.79
C ILE A 109 -20.93 12.57 -1.73
N ILE A 110 -21.56 13.26 -0.80
CA ILE A 110 -23.02 13.31 -0.71
C ILE A 110 -23.45 14.47 -1.60
N ARG A 111 -24.32 14.21 -2.57
CA ARG A 111 -24.80 15.23 -3.52
C ARG A 111 -26.14 15.83 -3.07
N PRO A 112 -26.53 17.03 -3.55
CA PRO A 112 -27.77 17.69 -3.14
C PRO A 112 -29.06 16.88 -3.33
N ASP A 113 -29.03 15.91 -4.25
CA ASP A 113 -30.12 14.98 -4.57
C ASP A 113 -30.08 13.69 -3.73
N GLN A 114 -29.08 13.50 -2.89
CA GLN A 114 -28.90 12.30 -2.06
C GLN A 114 -29.35 12.51 -0.60
N GLU A 115 -29.89 11.46 -0.01
CA GLU A 115 -30.35 11.45 1.38
C GLU A 115 -29.17 11.71 2.34
N GLY A 116 -29.31 12.72 3.19
CA GLY A 116 -28.26 13.14 4.14
C GLY A 116 -27.41 14.34 3.71
N PHE A 117 -27.63 14.91 2.52
CA PHE A 117 -27.00 16.17 2.13
C PHE A 117 -27.48 17.34 2.99
N GLN A 118 -26.54 18.15 3.48
CA GLN A 118 -26.83 19.35 4.26
C GLN A 118 -25.98 20.50 3.74
N TYR A 119 -26.63 21.63 3.41
CA TYR A 119 -25.95 22.82 2.89
C TYR A 119 -25.02 23.49 3.92
N ASP A 120 -25.36 23.42 5.21
CA ASP A 120 -24.59 24.04 6.29
C ASP A 120 -24.35 23.02 7.42
N LYS A 121 -23.43 22.08 7.18
CA LYS A 121 -23.06 21.07 8.17
C LYS A 121 -22.16 21.69 9.24
N GLN A 122 -22.75 22.03 10.38
CA GLN A 122 -22.00 22.54 11.53
C GLN A 122 -21.44 21.40 12.38
N VAL A 123 -20.14 21.45 12.69
CA VAL A 123 -19.45 20.46 13.51
C VAL A 123 -18.83 21.16 14.72
N ALA A 124 -19.21 20.72 15.92
CA ALA A 124 -18.58 21.17 17.15
C ALA A 124 -17.25 20.43 17.33
N PHE A 125 -16.15 21.16 17.26
CA PHE A 125 -14.84 20.61 17.54
C PHE A 125 -14.66 20.43 19.05
N GLN A 126 -14.16 19.26 19.46
CA GLN A 126 -13.77 19.02 20.84
C GLN A 126 -12.47 19.79 21.16
N PRO A 127 -12.19 20.08 22.45
CA PRO A 127 -10.92 20.69 22.83
C PRO A 127 -9.74 19.86 22.34
N ALA A 128 -8.71 20.53 21.84
CA ALA A 128 -7.48 19.90 21.36
C ALA A 128 -6.88 19.02 22.47
N THR A 129 -6.65 17.75 22.15
CA THR A 129 -6.13 16.76 23.11
C THR A 129 -4.60 16.77 23.13
N GLU A 130 -3.97 17.36 22.12
CA GLU A 130 -2.52 17.43 21.94
C GLU A 130 -2.09 18.90 21.80
N ALA A 131 -0.93 19.23 22.36
CA ALA A 131 -0.34 20.55 22.21
C ALA A 131 0.10 20.75 20.74
N SER A 132 -0.22 21.92 20.20
CA SER A 132 0.17 22.28 18.84
C SER A 132 1.61 22.79 18.87
N ASP A 133 2.55 22.04 18.27
CA ASP A 133 3.96 22.43 18.11
C ASP A 133 4.17 23.53 17.04
N TRP A 134 3.10 24.17 16.59
CA TRP A 134 3.12 25.21 15.56
C TRP A 134 3.29 26.63 16.10
N ASP A 135 3.43 26.80 17.42
CA ASP A 135 3.48 28.11 18.08
C ASP A 135 4.65 28.23 19.08
N ASP A 136 5.86 27.86 18.64
CA ASP A 136 7.15 28.28 19.23
C ASP A 136 8.11 28.76 18.12
#